data_AF-A0AAV7XDH3-F1
#
_entry.id   AF-A0AAV7XDH3-F1
#
_cell.length_a   1.000
_cell.length_b   1.000
_cell.length_c   1.000
_cell.angle_alpha   90.00
_cell.angle_beta   90.00
_cell.angle_gamma   90.00
#
_symmetry.space_group_name_H-M   'P 1'
#
loop_
_entity.id
_entity.type
_entity.pdbx_description
1 polymer ?
#
loop_
_entity_poly.entity_id
_entity_poly.type
_entity_poly.pdbx_seq_one_letter_code
_entity_poly.pdbx_strand_id
1 'polypeptide(L)'
;MGRSKGPVKSAPKVPWRKVLYENREYPDNYTDSSFLQEMRKNVYVHSVTFREALLGAGRELLLVTCGIDTKLYLRVGIGSVSSEI
;
A
#
# COMPACT_ATOMS: atom_id res chain seq x y z
N MET A 1 -24.61 2.25 61.64
CA MET A 1 -23.46 1.31 61.48
C MET A 1 -22.67 1.71 60.25
N GLY A 2 -21.53 2.38 60.43
CA GLY A 2 -20.68 2.83 59.32
C GLY A 2 -19.66 1.75 58.92
N ARG A 3 -19.66 1.34 57.65
CA ARG A 3 -18.73 0.34 57.11
C ARG A 3 -17.37 1.03 56.87
N SER A 4 -16.39 0.76 57.72
CA SER A 4 -15.02 1.25 57.51
C SER A 4 -14.44 0.59 56.26
N LYS A 5 -14.02 1.41 55.29
CA LYS A 5 -13.21 0.93 54.16
C LYS A 5 -11.77 0.80 54.66
N GLY A 6 -11.30 -0.44 54.79
CA GLY A 6 -9.90 -0.73 55.10
C GLY A 6 -8.95 -0.20 54.02
N PRO A 7 -7.64 -0.11 54.31
CA PRO A 7 -6.67 0.49 53.41
C PRO A 7 -6.61 -0.33 52.11
N VAL A 8 -6.94 0.32 51.00
CA VAL A 8 -6.75 -0.23 49.65
C VAL A 8 -5.26 -0.23 49.40
N LYS A 9 -4.62 -1.40 49.52
CA LYS A 9 -3.24 -1.58 49.07
C LYS A 9 -3.21 -1.27 47.58
N SER A 10 -2.55 -0.19 47.18
CA SER A 10 -2.35 0.15 45.78
C SER A 10 -1.60 -1.02 45.14
N ALA A 11 -2.21 -1.64 44.14
CA ALA A 11 -1.53 -2.65 43.35
C ALA A 11 -0.24 -2.03 42.79
N PRO A 12 0.89 -2.75 42.83
CA PRO A 12 2.14 -2.25 42.27
C PRO A 12 1.90 -1.83 40.81
N LYS A 13 2.31 -0.60 40.47
CA LYS A 13 2.21 -0.10 39.10
C LYS A 13 3.04 -1.00 38.20
N VAL A 14 2.39 -1.69 37.27
CA VAL A 14 3.08 -2.47 36.25
C VAL A 14 3.93 -1.51 35.41
N PRO A 15 5.25 -1.74 35.28
CA PRO A 15 6.09 -0.88 34.46
C PRO A 15 5.66 -0.96 33.00
N TRP A 16 5.78 0.15 32.28
CA TRP A 16 5.50 0.17 30.84
C TRP A 16 6.42 -0.81 30.11
N ARG A 17 5.83 -1.60 29.20
CA ARG A 17 6.52 -2.60 28.41
C ARG A 17 6.01 -2.54 26.97
N LYS A 18 6.91 -2.70 25.99
CA LYS A 18 6.54 -2.80 24.58
C LYS A 18 5.93 -4.18 24.31
N VAL A 19 4.60 -4.24 24.25
CA VAL A 19 3.83 -5.49 24.08
C VAL A 19 3.67 -5.90 22.62
N LEU A 20 3.84 -4.97 21.66
CA LEU A 20 3.41 -5.14 20.26
C LEU A 20 4.02 -6.36 19.53
N TYR A 21 5.22 -6.79 19.94
CA TYR A 21 5.93 -7.92 19.32
C TYR A 21 6.24 -9.05 20.32
N GLU A 22 5.61 -9.02 21.50
CA GLU A 22 5.75 -10.15 22.42
C GLU A 22 5.01 -11.34 21.85
N ASN A 23 5.69 -12.49 21.80
CA ASN A 23 5.09 -13.75 21.39
C ASN A 23 4.05 -14.16 22.44
N ARG A 24 2.80 -13.71 22.24
CA ARG A 24 1.66 -14.10 23.05
C ARG A 24 0.92 -15.20 22.31
N GLU A 25 0.59 -16.24 23.05
CA GLU A 25 -0.38 -17.23 22.61
C GLU A 25 -1.76 -16.56 22.65
N TYR A 26 -2.12 -15.95 21.52
CA TYR A 26 -3.44 -15.41 21.30
C TYR A 26 -4.41 -16.56 21.04
N PRO A 27 -5.61 -16.58 21.64
CA PRO A 27 -6.60 -17.67 21.43
C PRO A 27 -7.10 -17.74 19.98
N ASP A 28 -6.83 -16.71 19.17
CA ASP A 28 -7.08 -16.61 17.74
C ASP A 28 -5.83 -16.85 16.86
N ASN A 29 -4.71 -17.30 17.45
CA ASN A 29 -3.53 -17.70 16.69
C ASN A 29 -3.72 -19.11 16.12
N TYR A 30 -4.52 -19.22 15.07
CA TYR A 30 -4.72 -20.45 14.28
C TYR A 30 -3.53 -20.76 13.35
N THR A 31 -2.35 -20.25 13.66
CA THR A 31 -1.15 -20.39 12.83
C THR A 31 -0.40 -21.64 13.26
N ASP A 32 -0.54 -22.72 12.49
CA ASP A 32 0.29 -23.91 12.62
C ASP A 32 1.71 -23.66 12.09
N SER A 33 2.66 -24.53 12.44
CA SER A 33 4.06 -24.40 11.99
C SER A 33 4.23 -24.52 10.47
N SER A 34 3.24 -25.07 9.76
CA SER A 34 3.21 -25.16 8.30
C SER A 34 2.54 -23.98 7.60
N PHE A 35 1.81 -23.10 8.31
CA PHE A 35 1.13 -21.93 7.74
C PHE A 35 2.03 -21.08 6.83
N LEU A 36 3.26 -20.81 7.29
CA LEU A 36 4.22 -20.03 6.51
C LEU A 36 4.84 -20.82 5.35
N GLN A 37 4.85 -22.16 5.42
CA GLN A 37 5.25 -23.02 4.30
C GLN A 37 4.17 -23.07 3.22
N GLU A 38 2.90 -23.05 3.61
CA GLU A 38 1.75 -23.03 2.70
C GLU A 38 1.54 -21.66 2.06
N MET A 39 2.09 -20.60 2.66
CA MET A 39 1.98 -19.24 2.16
C MET A 39 2.75 -19.07 0.84
N ARG A 40 2.02 -19.11 -0.28
CA ARG A 40 2.56 -18.92 -1.62
C ARG A 40 3.01 -17.47 -1.84
N LYS A 41 4.30 -17.20 -1.68
CA LYS A 41 4.91 -15.90 -2.01
C LYS A 41 5.23 -15.85 -3.51
N ASN A 42 5.04 -14.69 -4.13
CA ASN A 42 5.62 -14.34 -5.42
C ASN A 42 5.28 -15.32 -6.58
N VAL A 43 4.06 -15.86 -6.59
CA VAL A 43 3.61 -16.86 -7.59
C VAL A 43 3.72 -16.37 -9.04
N TYR A 44 3.63 -15.05 -9.25
CA TYR A 44 3.62 -14.43 -10.57
C TYR A 44 4.71 -13.35 -10.72
N VAL A 45 5.85 -13.53 -10.06
CA VAL A 45 6.98 -12.61 -10.26
C VAL A 45 7.61 -12.87 -11.62
N HIS A 46 7.46 -11.90 -12.51
CA HIS A 46 8.16 -11.86 -13.79
C HIS A 46 9.46 -11.08 -13.62
N SER A 47 10.58 -11.70 -13.96
CA SER A 47 11.87 -11.01 -14.04
C SER A 47 11.87 -10.12 -15.29
N VAL A 48 11.82 -8.81 -15.09
CA VAL A 48 11.93 -7.83 -16.17
C VAL A 48 13.37 -7.35 -16.24
N THR A 49 13.97 -7.40 -17.43
CA THR A 49 15.31 -6.85 -17.65
C THR A 49 15.27 -5.32 -17.70
N PHE A 50 16.41 -4.66 -17.42
CA PHE A 50 16.49 -3.19 -17.46
C PHE A 50 16.03 -2.60 -18.79
N ARG A 51 16.36 -3.26 -19.91
CA ARG A 51 15.94 -2.82 -21.25
C ARG A 51 14.43 -2.93 -21.46
N GLU A 52 13.82 -4.01 -21.00
CA GLU A 52 12.36 -4.19 -21.07
C GLU A 52 11.63 -3.18 -20.20
N ALA A 53 12.14 -2.89 -19.00
CA ALA A 53 11.59 -1.86 -18.13
C ALA A 53 11.67 -0.46 -18.76
N LEU A 54 12.82 -0.13 -19.36
CA LEU A 54 13.04 1.16 -20.01
C LEU A 54 12.17 1.33 -21.26
N LEU A 55 12.09 0.30 -22.12
CA LEU A 55 11.27 0.33 -23.33
C LEU A 55 9.77 0.37 -23.00
N GLY A 56 9.33 -0.40 -22.01
CA GLY A 56 7.95 -0.37 -21.52
C GLY A 56 7.56 1.00 -21.00
N ALA A 57 8.38 1.61 -20.14
CA ALA A 57 8.13 2.94 -19.60
C ALA A 57 8.15 4.04 -20.68
N GLY A 58 9.07 3.95 -21.64
CA GLY A 58 9.19 4.94 -22.73
C GLY A 58 8.05 4.88 -23.74
N ARG A 59 7.50 3.69 -24.02
CA ARG A 59 6.39 3.49 -24.98
C ARG A 59 5.11 4.19 -24.53
N GLU A 60 4.79 4.12 -23.25
CA GLU A 60 3.59 4.77 -22.72
C GLU A 60 3.70 6.30 -22.75
N LEU A 61 4.90 6.84 -22.52
CA LEU A 61 5.14 8.28 -22.59
C LEU A 61 4.91 8.84 -24.00
N LEU A 62 5.43 8.17 -25.04
CA LEU A 62 5.32 8.62 -26.43
C LEU A 62 3.87 8.56 -26.95
N LEU A 63 3.13 7.51 -26.61
CA LEU A 63 1.73 7.36 -27.05
C LEU A 63 0.82 8.39 -26.40
N VAL A 64 1.05 8.69 -25.12
CA VAL A 64 0.28 9.70 -24.39
C VAL A 64 0.61 11.09 -24.92
N THR A 65 1.88 11.46 -25.10
CA THR A 65 2.22 12.79 -25.64
C THR A 65 1.68 12.96 -27.07
N CYS A 66 1.96 12.00 -27.96
CA CYS A 66 1.49 12.08 -29.35
C CYS A 66 -0.05 12.14 -29.46
N GLY A 67 -0.78 11.42 -28.61
CA GLY A 67 -2.23 11.47 -28.57
C GLY A 67 -2.78 12.81 -28.09
N ILE A 68 -2.16 13.41 -27.07
CA ILE A 68 -2.52 14.75 -26.55
C ILE A 68 -2.17 15.83 -27.57
N ASP A 69 -0.98 15.76 -28.17
CA ASP A 69 -0.53 16.68 -29.23
C ASP A 69 -1.49 16.64 -30.43
N THR A 70 -1.83 15.45 -30.93
CA THR A 70 -2.77 15.32 -32.07
C THR A 70 -4.15 15.91 -31.75
N LYS A 71 -4.68 15.66 -30.54
CA LYS A 71 -5.94 16.25 -30.08
C LYS A 71 -5.86 17.77 -29.94
N LEU A 72 -4.74 18.29 -29.44
CA LEU A 72 -4.49 19.72 -29.27
C LEU A 72 -4.36 20.42 -30.63
N TYR A 73 -3.56 19.87 -31.55
CA TYR A 73 -3.41 20.39 -32.90
C TYR A 73 -4.71 20.36 -33.68
N LEU A 74 -5.54 19.33 -33.53
CA LEU A 74 -6.87 19.29 -34.15
C LEU A 74 -7.81 20.35 -33.55
N ARG A 75 -7.78 20.55 -32.23
CA ARG A 75 -8.61 21.56 -31.53
C ARG A 75 -8.22 22.99 -31.88
N VAL A 76 -6.92 23.27 -31.97
CA VAL A 76 -6.37 24.58 -32.32
C VAL A 76 -6.47 24.84 -33.82
N GLY A 77 -6.18 23.84 -34.66
CA GLY A 77 -6.27 23.94 -36.12
C GLY A 77 -7.69 24.19 -36.63
N ILE A 78 -8.70 23.49 -36.06
CA ILE A 78 -10.11 23.78 -36.36
C ILE A 78 -10.52 25.16 -35.83
N GLY A 79 -9.98 25.58 -34.68
CA GLY A 79 -10.22 26.91 -34.11
C GLY A 79 -9.66 28.05 -34.98
N SER A 80 -8.49 27.85 -35.60
CA SER A 80 -7.86 28.83 -36.48
C SER A 80 -8.59 28.98 -37.81
N VAL A 81 -9.02 27.87 -38.43
CA VAL A 81 -9.78 27.88 -39.68
C VAL A 81 -11.17 28.50 -39.51
N SER A 82 -11.80 28.35 -38.34
CA SER A 82 -13.12 28.93 -38.06
C SER A 82 -13.09 30.44 -37.75
N SER A 83 -11.92 31.02 -37.50
CA SER A 83 -11.76 32.48 -37.30
C SER A 83 -11.35 33.23 -38.59
N GLU A 84 -11.08 32.50 -39.67
CA GLU A 84 -10.72 33.03 -40.99
C GLU A 84 -11.85 32.92 -42.03
N ILE A 85 -13.03 32.40 -41.62
CA ILE A 85 -14.29 32.34 -42.40
C ILE A 85 -15.33 33.20 -41.68
#